data_AF-X0XH98-F1
#
_entry.id   AF-X0XH98-F1
#
_cell.length_a   1.000
_cell.length_b   1.000
_cell.length_c   1.000
_cell.angle_alpha   90.00
_cell.angle_beta   90.00
_cell.angle_gamma   90.00
#
_symmetry.space_group_name_H-M   'P 1'
#
loop_
_entity.id
_entity.type
_entity.pdbx_description
1 polymer ?
#
loop_
_entity_poly.entity_id
_entity_poly.type
_entity_poly.pdbx_seq_one_letter_code
_entity_poly.pdbx_strand_id
1 'polypeptide(L)'
;SFANDIGGYQGNPICKPAKAFQVALFRTETTAIAKCANAYVFAREPTRISIQVVGRTGSYECHQVDKPGRLFIADGHKINKAQRRKGETRRIDRESLSGIIPLVEGFHSGANARILENWLQAIKEGTKASIHAKVAANFCMSGIQASRSARDGGKPKEIKIYNN
;
A
#
# COMPACT_ATOMS: atom_id res chain seq x y z
N SER A 1 -12.70 -0.52 -11.24
CA SER A 1 -11.56 -1.45 -11.12
C SER A 1 -11.46 -2.36 -12.34
N PHE A 2 -10.30 -2.97 -12.57
CA PHE A 2 -10.08 -3.96 -13.61
C PHE A 2 -9.46 -5.21 -12.99
N ALA A 3 -9.85 -6.39 -13.45
CA ALA A 3 -9.23 -7.64 -13.03
C ALA A 3 -9.32 -8.70 -14.13
N ASN A 4 -8.32 -9.56 -14.24
CA ASN A 4 -8.30 -10.65 -15.21
C ASN A 4 -7.82 -11.98 -14.60
N ASP A 5 -8.14 -13.07 -15.30
CA ASP A 5 -7.75 -14.43 -14.87
C ASP A 5 -6.34 -14.83 -15.36
N ILE A 6 -5.76 -14.04 -16.27
CA ILE A 6 -4.53 -14.37 -16.99
C ILE A 6 -3.31 -14.23 -16.06
N GLY A 7 -2.94 -15.33 -15.43
CA GLY A 7 -1.71 -15.55 -14.68
C GLY A 7 -1.56 -17.04 -14.37
N GLY A 8 -0.43 -17.47 -13.81
CA GLY A 8 -0.20 -18.88 -13.49
C GLY A 8 -0.03 -19.80 -14.70
N TYR A 9 0.08 -21.11 -14.43
CA TYR A 9 0.20 -22.14 -15.46
C TYR A 9 -1.12 -22.27 -16.24
N GLN A 10 -1.07 -22.30 -17.58
CA GLN A 10 -2.24 -22.35 -18.49
C GLN A 10 -3.20 -21.14 -18.41
N GLY A 11 -2.77 -20.00 -17.86
CA GLY A 11 -3.57 -18.77 -17.85
C GLY A 11 -4.72 -18.74 -16.83
N ASN A 12 -4.67 -19.59 -15.81
CA ASN A 12 -5.61 -19.63 -14.70
C ASN A 12 -5.04 -18.99 -13.42
N PRO A 13 -5.82 -18.19 -12.68
CA PRO A 13 -5.35 -17.57 -11.45
C PRO A 13 -5.00 -18.63 -10.42
N ILE A 14 -3.94 -18.38 -9.66
CA ILE A 14 -3.33 -19.38 -8.78
C ILE A 14 -4.17 -19.64 -7.53
N CYS A 15 -4.93 -18.64 -7.06
CA CYS A 15 -5.88 -18.77 -5.96
C CYS A 15 -7.26 -18.26 -6.39
N LYS A 16 -8.20 -19.16 -6.70
CA LYS A 16 -9.61 -18.77 -6.90
C LYS A 16 -10.26 -18.44 -5.54
N PRO A 17 -11.13 -17.42 -5.44
CA PRO A 17 -11.70 -16.59 -6.52
C PRO A 17 -10.87 -15.33 -6.84
N ALA A 18 -9.66 -15.18 -6.30
CA ALA A 18 -8.80 -14.05 -6.60
C ALA A 18 -8.32 -14.08 -8.06
N LYS A 19 -8.14 -12.90 -8.64
CA LYS A 19 -7.75 -12.68 -10.03
C LYS A 19 -6.22 -12.60 -10.14
N ALA A 20 -5.67 -12.95 -11.29
CA ALA A 20 -4.23 -12.98 -11.52
C ALA A 20 -3.63 -11.57 -11.53
N PHE A 21 -4.31 -10.63 -12.18
CA PHE A 21 -3.99 -9.21 -12.15
C PHE A 21 -5.23 -8.43 -11.75
N GLN A 22 -5.07 -7.50 -10.81
CA GLN A 22 -6.13 -6.61 -10.36
C GLN A 22 -5.59 -5.20 -10.17
N VAL A 23 -6.28 -4.22 -10.74
CA VAL A 23 -6.03 -2.80 -10.51
C VAL A 23 -7.30 -2.15 -9.98
N ALA A 24 -7.18 -1.48 -8.84
CA ALA A 24 -8.26 -0.75 -8.21
C ALA A 24 -7.85 0.70 -7.95
N LEU A 25 -8.83 1.59 -8.11
CA LEU A 25 -8.73 2.99 -7.71
C LEU A 25 -9.70 3.20 -6.57
N PHE A 26 -9.20 3.75 -5.48
CA PHE A 26 -9.97 4.09 -4.29
C PHE A 26 -9.91 5.60 -4.09
N ARG A 27 -11.04 6.20 -3.74
CA ARG A 27 -11.11 7.60 -3.32
C ARG A 27 -11.36 7.62 -1.82
N THR A 28 -10.49 8.28 -1.07
CA THR A 28 -10.67 8.48 0.37
C THR A 28 -11.71 9.56 0.64
N GLU A 29 -12.18 9.66 1.89
CA GLU A 29 -13.04 10.76 2.35
C GLU A 29 -12.39 12.14 2.15
N THR A 30 -11.06 12.19 2.27
CA THR A 30 -10.24 13.39 2.03
C THR A 30 -9.94 13.64 0.55
N THR A 31 -10.59 12.92 -0.37
CA THR A 31 -10.42 13.00 -1.84
C THR A 31 -9.07 12.53 -2.38
N ALA A 32 -8.18 12.01 -1.54
CA ALA A 32 -6.97 11.36 -2.00
C ALA A 32 -7.32 10.11 -2.82
N ILE A 33 -6.51 9.83 -3.83
CA ILE A 33 -6.69 8.67 -4.71
C ILE A 33 -5.59 7.66 -4.38
N ALA A 34 -6.00 6.46 -3.98
CA ALA A 34 -5.11 5.33 -3.84
C ALA A 34 -5.28 4.39 -5.03
N LYS A 35 -4.19 4.13 -5.75
CA LYS A 35 -4.13 3.12 -6.80
C LYS A 35 -3.43 1.88 -6.25
N CYS A 36 -4.14 0.77 -6.21
CA CYS A 36 -3.56 -0.52 -5.80
C CYS A 36 -3.55 -1.46 -7.00
N ALA A 37 -2.38 -2.00 -7.31
CA ALA A 37 -2.19 -2.97 -8.37
C ALA A 37 -1.55 -4.23 -7.78
N ASN A 38 -2.24 -5.36 -7.93
CA ASN A 38 -1.77 -6.66 -7.46
C ASN A 38 -1.64 -7.58 -8.67
N ALA A 39 -0.49 -8.24 -8.80
CA ALA A 39 -0.19 -9.15 -9.89
C ALA A 39 0.45 -10.42 -9.33
N TYR A 40 -0.22 -11.55 -9.45
CA TYR A 40 0.25 -12.85 -9.03
C TYR A 40 0.50 -13.73 -10.26
N VAL A 41 1.76 -13.82 -10.67
CA VAL A 41 2.20 -14.69 -11.77
C VAL A 41 2.57 -16.09 -11.26
N PHE A 42 3.01 -16.19 -9.98
CA PHE A 42 3.37 -17.43 -9.28
C PHE A 42 2.91 -17.35 -7.81
N ALA A 43 2.61 -18.48 -7.15
CA ALA A 43 2.32 -18.56 -5.71
C ALA A 43 3.63 -18.43 -4.91
N ARG A 44 4.22 -17.24 -4.95
CA ARG A 44 5.38 -16.86 -4.16
C ARG A 44 5.17 -15.48 -3.58
N GLU A 45 5.97 -15.14 -2.58
CA GLU A 45 6.00 -13.79 -2.05
C GLU A 45 6.20 -12.76 -3.18
N PRO A 46 5.63 -11.55 -3.03
CA PRO A 46 5.78 -10.51 -4.04
C PRO A 46 7.26 -10.25 -4.29
N THR A 47 7.73 -10.51 -5.50
CA THR A 47 9.11 -10.20 -5.87
C THR A 47 9.36 -8.69 -5.95
N ARG A 48 8.28 -7.90 -6.03
CA ARG A 48 8.31 -6.44 -6.02
C ARG A 48 7.08 -5.92 -5.27
N ILE A 49 7.34 -5.05 -4.30
CA ILE A 49 6.33 -4.19 -3.70
C ILE A 49 6.79 -2.77 -3.96
N SER A 50 5.90 -1.95 -4.54
CA SER A 50 6.19 -0.54 -4.78
C SER A 50 5.19 0.32 -4.03
N ILE A 51 5.71 1.35 -3.36
CA ILE A 51 4.94 2.37 -2.67
C ILE A 51 5.28 3.70 -3.32
N GLN A 52 4.27 4.43 -3.74
CA GLN A 52 4.40 5.78 -4.25
C GLN A 52 3.41 6.66 -3.49
N VAL A 53 3.93 7.70 -2.84
CA VAL A 53 3.14 8.72 -2.15
C VAL A 53 3.44 10.04 -2.81
N VAL A 54 2.43 10.71 -3.34
CA VAL A 54 2.58 12.01 -4.00
C VAL A 54 1.72 13.03 -3.26
N GLY A 55 2.38 14.01 -2.66
CA GLY A 55 1.75 15.14 -2.01
C GLY A 55 1.93 16.43 -2.81
N ARG A 56 1.36 17.52 -2.29
CA ARG A 56 1.50 18.85 -2.88
C ARG A 56 2.95 19.35 -2.90
N THR A 57 3.71 19.02 -1.85
CA THR A 57 5.05 19.56 -1.57
C THR A 57 6.16 18.52 -1.72
N GLY A 58 5.86 17.34 -2.24
CA GLY A 58 6.86 16.30 -2.39
C GLY A 58 6.31 14.97 -2.84
N SER A 59 7.20 14.03 -3.06
CA SER A 59 6.85 12.65 -3.39
C SER A 59 7.85 11.68 -2.78
N TYR A 60 7.37 10.52 -2.38
CA TYR A 60 8.19 9.40 -1.97
C TYR A 60 7.91 8.20 -2.87
N GLU A 61 8.95 7.55 -3.35
CA GLU A 61 8.85 6.37 -4.20
C GLU A 61 9.80 5.29 -3.72
N CYS A 62 9.30 4.08 -3.54
CA CYS A 62 10.08 2.89 -3.28
C CYS A 62 9.55 1.79 -4.20
N HIS A 63 10.42 1.09 -4.92
CA HIS A 63 10.02 0.10 -5.93
C HIS A 63 10.33 -1.34 -5.55
N GLN A 64 11.10 -1.54 -4.48
CA GLN A 64 11.52 -2.84 -3.99
C GLN A 64 11.59 -2.80 -2.47
N VAL A 65 11.14 -3.89 -1.84
CA VAL A 65 11.24 -4.02 -0.39
C VAL A 65 12.71 -4.03 0.02
N ASP A 66 13.01 -3.43 1.17
CA ASP A 66 14.35 -3.36 1.77
C ASP A 66 15.41 -2.69 0.87
N LYS A 67 14.99 -1.98 -0.19
CA LYS A 67 15.84 -1.09 -0.99
C LYS A 67 15.56 0.36 -0.65
N PRO A 68 16.56 1.25 -0.79
CA PRO A 68 16.34 2.67 -0.53
C PRO A 68 15.28 3.27 -1.46
N GLY A 69 14.37 4.04 -0.88
CA GLY A 69 13.41 4.86 -1.60
C GLY A 69 14.01 6.20 -2.02
N ARG A 70 13.27 6.92 -2.85
CA ARG A 70 13.58 8.26 -3.31
C ARG A 70 12.55 9.24 -2.76
N LEU A 71 13.01 10.18 -1.96
CA LEU A 71 12.20 11.29 -1.46
C LEU A 71 12.54 12.54 -2.26
N PHE A 72 11.53 13.23 -2.76
CA PHE A 72 11.64 14.54 -3.38
C PHE A 72 10.85 15.54 -2.54
N ILE A 73 11.48 16.65 -2.16
CA ILE A 73 10.87 17.74 -1.41
C ILE A 73 10.92 18.99 -2.28
N ALA A 74 9.77 19.61 -2.53
CA ALA A 74 9.68 20.84 -3.29
C ALA A 74 9.98 22.05 -2.38
N ASP A 75 10.99 22.85 -2.71
CA ASP A 75 11.38 24.04 -1.93
C ASP A 75 10.45 25.22 -2.23
N GLY A 76 9.26 25.22 -1.62
CA GLY A 76 8.28 26.32 -1.75
C GLY A 76 7.83 26.62 -3.18
N HIS A 77 8.18 25.76 -4.14
CA HIS A 77 7.98 26.03 -5.56
C HIS A 77 6.54 25.76 -5.95
N LYS A 78 5.83 26.79 -6.42
CA LYS A 78 4.54 26.63 -7.09
C LYS A 78 4.79 26.03 -8.48
N ILE A 79 4.34 24.78 -8.68
CA ILE A 79 4.37 24.12 -9.98
C ILE A 79 3.59 24.97 -10.98
N ASN A 80 4.27 25.63 -11.91
CA ASN A 80 3.68 26.29 -13.06
C ASN A 80 3.94 25.44 -14.32
N LYS A 81 3.07 25.54 -15.33
CA LYS A 81 3.10 24.69 -16.55
C LYS A 81 4.44 24.75 -17.33
N ALA A 82 5.30 25.72 -17.05
CA ALA A 82 6.49 26.03 -17.84
C ALA A 82 7.83 25.62 -17.20
N GLN A 83 7.88 25.21 -15.91
CA GLN A 83 9.15 24.88 -15.25
C GLN A 83 9.19 23.46 -14.69
N ARG A 84 10.37 22.82 -14.81
CA ARG A 84 10.69 21.55 -14.14
C ARG A 84 10.60 21.78 -12.63
N ARG A 85 10.14 20.75 -11.88
CA ARG A 85 10.06 20.81 -10.41
C ARG A 85 11.44 21.18 -9.83
N LYS A 86 11.53 22.29 -9.08
CA LYS A 86 12.69 22.64 -8.26
C LYS A 86 12.51 22.03 -6.86
N GLY A 87 13.57 21.44 -6.32
CA GLY A 87 13.55 20.82 -5.00
C GLY A 87 14.72 19.87 -4.76
N GLU A 88 14.82 19.38 -3.53
CA GLU A 88 15.86 18.47 -3.08
C GLU A 88 15.44 17.00 -3.27
N THR A 89 16.34 16.17 -3.77
CA THR A 89 16.15 14.72 -3.81
C THR A 89 17.04 14.05 -2.76
N ARG A 90 16.43 13.24 -1.91
CA ARG A 90 17.12 12.44 -0.90
C ARG A 90 16.90 10.96 -1.17
N ARG A 91 17.96 10.18 -0.96
CA ARG A 91 17.86 8.71 -0.89
C ARG A 91 17.50 8.36 0.55
N ILE A 92 16.41 7.61 0.73
CA ILE A 92 15.93 7.21 2.05
C ILE A 92 16.14 5.71 2.17
N ASP A 93 17.20 5.32 2.86
CA ASP A 93 17.53 3.94 3.15
C ASP A 93 17.00 3.50 4.53
N ARG A 94 17.34 2.27 4.91
CA ARG A 94 16.92 1.66 6.17
C ARG A 94 17.45 2.45 7.38
N GLU A 95 18.66 3.00 7.30
CA GLU A 95 19.26 3.82 8.36
C GLU A 95 18.54 5.17 8.46
N SER A 96 18.23 5.81 7.34
CA SER A 96 17.44 7.05 7.31
C SER A 96 16.05 6.86 7.93
N LEU A 97 15.41 5.71 7.68
CA LEU A 97 14.12 5.36 8.29
C LEU A 97 14.24 5.03 9.78
N SER A 98 15.40 4.56 10.25
CA SER A 98 15.60 4.18 11.65
C SER A 98 15.49 5.35 12.61
N GLY A 99 15.79 6.57 12.13
CA GLY A 99 15.61 7.81 12.88
C GLY A 99 14.15 8.14 13.20
N ILE A 100 13.19 7.49 12.52
CA ILE A 100 11.75 7.65 12.78
C ILE A 100 11.18 6.39 13.42
N ILE A 101 11.58 5.22 12.93
CA ILE A 101 11.08 3.92 13.39
C ILE A 101 12.28 3.03 13.74
N PRO A 102 12.58 2.78 15.03
CA PRO A 102 13.80 2.09 15.47
C PRO A 102 13.99 0.74 14.82
N LEU A 103 15.17 0.37 14.34
CA LEU A 103 15.35 -0.92 13.64
C LEU A 103 15.06 -2.11 14.57
N VAL A 104 14.26 -3.04 14.06
CA VAL A 104 14.04 -4.34 14.68
C VAL A 104 14.62 -5.38 13.73
N GLU A 105 15.32 -6.37 14.28
CA GLU A 105 15.85 -7.48 13.50
C GLU A 105 14.71 -8.32 12.90
N GLY A 106 14.98 -8.91 11.73
CA GLY A 106 14.03 -9.78 11.03
C GLY A 106 13.56 -9.23 9.68
N PHE A 107 12.64 -9.99 9.08
CA PHE A 107 12.15 -9.78 7.73
C PHE A 107 11.47 -8.41 7.56
N HIS A 108 11.75 -7.73 6.45
CA HIS A 108 11.20 -6.40 6.12
C HIS A 108 11.38 -5.37 7.23
N SER A 109 12.63 -5.22 7.71
CA SER A 109 12.96 -4.30 8.81
C SER A 109 12.18 -4.59 10.11
N GLY A 110 11.97 -5.87 10.39
CA GLY A 110 11.29 -6.38 11.58
C GLY A 110 9.79 -6.10 11.62
N ALA A 111 9.14 -5.85 10.48
CA ALA A 111 7.72 -5.51 10.42
C ALA A 111 6.83 -6.52 11.17
N ASN A 112 7.09 -7.82 10.98
CA ASN A 112 6.36 -8.89 11.68
C ASN A 112 6.54 -8.83 13.20
N ALA A 113 7.77 -8.60 13.66
CA ALA A 113 8.08 -8.49 15.08
C ALA A 113 7.36 -7.29 15.72
N ARG A 114 7.34 -6.14 15.04
CA ARG A 114 6.63 -4.93 15.51
C ARG A 114 5.12 -5.13 15.61
N ILE A 115 4.52 -5.80 14.63
CA ILE A 115 3.08 -6.08 14.63
C ILE A 115 2.74 -6.98 15.83
N LEU A 116 3.56 -8.02 16.05
CA LEU A 116 3.39 -8.93 17.19
C LEU A 116 3.58 -8.21 18.52
N GLU A 117 4.63 -7.41 18.66
CA GLU A 117 4.91 -6.62 19.86
C GLU A 117 3.78 -5.63 20.17
N ASN A 118 3.28 -4.91 19.15
CA ASN A 118 2.13 -4.01 19.30
C ASN A 118 0.89 -4.76 19.80
N TRP A 119 0.65 -5.97 19.31
CA TRP A 119 -0.47 -6.79 19.75
C TRP A 119 -0.31 -7.28 21.20
N LEU A 120 0.88 -7.77 21.57
CA LEU A 120 1.17 -8.22 22.93
C LEU A 120 1.09 -7.07 23.95
N GLN A 121 1.59 -5.89 23.59
CA GLN A 121 1.53 -4.71 24.45
C GLN A 121 0.07 -4.27 24.67
N ALA A 122 -0.75 -4.28 23.61
CA ALA A 122 -2.17 -3.94 23.72
C ALA A 122 -2.94 -4.89 24.66
N ILE A 123 -2.61 -6.20 24.64
CA ILE A 123 -3.16 -7.17 25.59
C ILE A 123 -2.74 -6.81 27.02
N LYS A 124 -1.46 -6.55 27.23
CA LYS A 124 -0.90 -6.23 28.55
C LYS A 124 -1.53 -4.97 29.16
N GLU A 125 -1.79 -3.96 28.33
CA GLU A 125 -2.33 -2.67 28.75
C GLU A 125 -3.87 -2.60 28.74
N GLY A 126 -4.55 -3.62 28.21
CA GLY A 126 -6.01 -3.59 28.03
C GLY A 126 -6.46 -2.56 26.98
N THR A 127 -5.61 -2.26 26.00
CA THR A 127 -5.89 -1.29 24.93
C THR A 127 -6.15 -1.98 23.58
N LYS A 128 -6.57 -1.23 22.56
CA LYS A 128 -6.71 -1.76 21.20
C LYS A 128 -5.36 -1.71 20.48
N ALA A 129 -4.96 -2.82 19.86
CA ALA A 129 -3.82 -2.83 18.96
C ALA A 129 -4.04 -1.90 17.75
N SER A 130 -2.95 -1.43 17.14
CA SER A 130 -2.98 -0.51 16.00
C SER A 130 -3.66 -1.12 14.78
N ILE A 131 -3.52 -2.44 14.60
CA ILE A 131 -4.24 -3.23 13.58
C ILE A 131 -5.27 -4.11 14.29
N HIS A 132 -6.44 -3.56 14.59
CA HIS A 132 -7.55 -4.29 15.20
C HIS A 132 -8.58 -4.78 14.16
N ALA A 133 -9.54 -5.60 14.59
CA ALA A 133 -10.51 -6.27 13.70
C ALA A 133 -11.26 -5.33 12.75
N LYS A 134 -11.71 -4.15 13.22
CA LYS A 134 -12.37 -3.15 12.35
C LYS A 134 -11.45 -2.58 11.27
N VAL A 135 -10.18 -2.31 11.59
CA VAL A 135 -9.17 -1.87 10.60
C VAL A 135 -8.96 -2.96 9.57
N ALA A 136 -8.77 -4.21 10.00
CA ALA A 136 -8.65 -5.35 9.09
C ALA A 136 -9.89 -5.52 8.19
N ALA A 137 -11.10 -5.37 8.76
CA ALA A 137 -12.35 -5.44 8.02
C ALA A 137 -12.43 -4.36 6.92
N ASN A 138 -11.96 -3.13 7.17
CA ASN A 138 -11.93 -2.07 6.17
C ASN A 138 -11.01 -2.41 4.98
N PHE A 139 -9.84 -3.00 5.24
CA PHE A 139 -8.96 -3.49 4.18
C PHE A 139 -9.60 -4.62 3.36
N CYS A 140 -10.21 -5.60 4.03
CA CYS A 140 -10.89 -6.71 3.35
C CYS A 140 -12.08 -6.21 2.50
N MET A 141 -12.91 -5.32 3.04
CA MET A 141 -14.05 -4.76 2.31
C MET A 141 -13.62 -3.99 1.08
N SER A 142 -12.51 -3.26 1.16
CA SER A 142 -11.94 -2.56 -0.01
C SER A 142 -11.58 -3.52 -1.13
N GLY A 143 -10.94 -4.65 -0.80
CA GLY A 143 -10.64 -5.72 -1.76
C GLY A 143 -11.90 -6.37 -2.36
N ILE A 144 -12.89 -6.68 -1.52
CA ILE A 144 -14.17 -7.27 -1.94
C ILE A 144 -14.90 -6.34 -2.93
N GLN A 145 -15.01 -5.05 -2.60
CA GLN A 145 -15.70 -4.08 -3.45
C GLN A 145 -14.92 -3.78 -4.74
N ALA A 146 -13.59 -3.81 -4.69
CA ALA A 146 -12.78 -3.72 -5.90
C ALA A 146 -13.02 -4.91 -6.85
N SER A 147 -13.20 -6.12 -6.32
CA SER A 147 -13.56 -7.30 -7.10
C SER A 147 -14.97 -7.19 -7.69
N ARG A 148 -15.96 -6.74 -6.90
CA ARG A 148 -17.32 -6.46 -7.38
C ARG A 148 -17.33 -5.39 -8.47
N SER A 149 -16.59 -4.29 -8.28
CA SER A 149 -16.42 -3.24 -9.30
C SER A 149 -15.86 -3.81 -10.60
N ALA A 150 -14.83 -4.66 -10.53
CA ALA A 150 -14.24 -5.27 -11.72
C ALA A 150 -15.23 -6.18 -12.47
N ARG A 151 -16.02 -6.98 -11.75
CA ARG A 151 -17.07 -7.84 -12.34
C ARG A 151 -18.17 -7.03 -13.03
N ASP A 152 -18.47 -5.84 -12.51
CA ASP A 152 -19.50 -4.96 -13.04
C ASP A 152 -18.99 -3.97 -14.11
N GLY A 153 -17.94 -4.35 -14.85
CA GLY A 153 -17.37 -3.52 -15.92
C GLY A 153 -16.64 -2.27 -15.41
N GLY A 154 -16.16 -2.30 -14.16
CA GLY A 154 -15.40 -1.21 -13.56
C GLY A 154 -16.22 -0.12 -12.90
N LYS A 155 -17.55 -0.29 -12.80
CA LYS A 155 -18.45 0.67 -12.14
C LYS A 155 -18.01 0.97 -10.70
N PRO A 156 -18.07 2.24 -10.24
CA PRO A 156 -17.76 2.58 -8.86
C PRO A 156 -18.62 1.80 -7.86
N LYS A 157 -18.00 1.40 -6.74
CA LYS A 157 -18.68 0.74 -5.62
C LYS A 157 -18.37 1.49 -4.34
N GLU A 158 -19.41 1.73 -3.56
CA GLU A 158 -19.27 2.31 -2.24
C GLU A 158 -18.67 1.28 -1.27
N ILE A 159 -17.75 1.74 -0.44
CA ILE A 159 -17.08 0.93 0.56
C ILE A 159 -17.56 1.41 1.92
N LYS A 160 -18.34 0.56 2.60
CA LYS A 160 -18.75 0.84 3.98
C LYS A 160 -17.51 0.76 4.89
N ILE A 161 -17.29 1.82 5.65
CA ILE A 161 -16.20 1.91 6.63
C ILE A 161 -16.75 1.51 8.00
N TYR A 162 -16.08 0.56 8.65
CA TYR A 162 -16.31 0.20 10.04
C TYR A 162 -15.52 1.16 10.93
N ASN A 163 -16.23 2.13 11.51
CA ASN A 163 -15.67 3.12 12.43
C ASN A 163 -15.50 2.55 13.84
N ASN A 164 -14.56 3.15 14.58
CA ASN A 164 -14.13 2.68 15.90
C ASN A 164 -15.20 2.78 16.98
#